data_AF-F7CB26-F1
#
_entry.id   AF-F7CB26-F1
#
_cell.length_a   1.000
_cell.length_b   1.000
_cell.length_c   1.000
_cell.angle_alpha   90.00
_cell.angle_beta   90.00
_cell.angle_gamma   90.00
#
_symmetry.space_group_name_H-M   'P 1'
#
loop_
_entity.id
_entity.type
_entity.pdbx_description
1 polymer ?
#
loop_
_entity_poly.entity_id
_entity_poly.type
_entity_poly.pdbx_seq_one_letter_code
_entity_poly.pdbx_strand_id
1 'polypeptide(L)'
;MLFLSAFLFLFLILISLSLLPPQTLSPLSLDALLFPTYSCVFPLSLSILSCISLSFLCKAPRYLKEMEPPLSAPHGIEISDITCDSFRVSWDILPYDIHRITHYFIDLNKKGGQKENKFKHRDVPTKLVAKAVALPMMVRGHWFLSPRTEYTLAVQTAIKRSDGEYTVSGWSETLSFCTGDYAMEQVRQLQVKAEGIAGRMLPLQVFYRNQTPEYFQYVREKWGSVMLPSLKDQSGSHGSPISGTLHGVFFSCNTEFNTGHPPNDSPYGRWRLTVPAGHLFHEGTNLYFADFYCMYSAYHYVVLVLSPQGSQGDVFCNKRLPLLDPQDNPFLTRGEKGGYWHAQDLILEVLFTDPVPLGLGQLAEISGHQLMSLSTANAKKDPSCKVCNISGGR
;
A
#
# COMPACT_ATOMS: atom_id res chain seq x y z
N MET A 1 -18.42 2.28 -40.43
CA MET A 1 -19.64 2.92 -39.86
C MET A 1 -19.59 2.73 -38.35
N LEU A 2 -19.22 3.76 -37.60
CA LEU A 2 -19.39 3.88 -36.14
C LEU A 2 -18.90 5.28 -35.75
N PHE A 3 -19.87 6.19 -35.64
CA PHE A 3 -19.77 7.45 -34.89
C PHE A 3 -20.01 7.14 -33.40
N LEU A 4 -19.58 8.06 -32.53
CA LEU A 4 -19.64 8.09 -31.05
C LEU A 4 -18.37 7.62 -30.32
N SER A 5 -17.40 8.53 -30.27
CA SER A 5 -16.38 8.62 -29.21
C SER A 5 -16.18 10.09 -28.85
N ALA A 6 -17.27 10.75 -28.43
CA ALA A 6 -17.27 12.14 -27.97
C ALA A 6 -18.33 12.32 -26.87
N PHE A 7 -18.21 11.55 -25.77
CA PHE A 7 -19.05 11.74 -24.58
C PHE A 7 -18.32 11.20 -23.35
N LEU A 8 -17.12 11.73 -23.06
CA LEU A 8 -16.46 11.56 -21.75
C LEU A 8 -15.33 12.59 -21.53
N PHE A 9 -15.47 13.77 -22.13
CA PHE A 9 -14.55 14.92 -21.93
C PHE A 9 -15.20 16.07 -21.15
N LEU A 10 -16.33 15.79 -20.48
CA LEU A 10 -17.14 16.79 -19.79
C LEU A 10 -17.48 16.32 -18.36
N PHE A 11 -16.47 16.09 -17.51
CA PHE A 11 -16.71 15.96 -16.06
C PHE A 11 -15.57 16.39 -15.14
N LEU A 12 -14.52 17.07 -15.63
CA LEU A 12 -13.39 17.52 -14.80
C LEU A 12 -12.98 18.99 -15.02
N ILE A 13 -13.92 19.83 -15.46
CA ILE A 13 -13.78 21.30 -15.40
C ILE A 13 -15.06 21.86 -14.79
N LEU A 14 -15.32 21.55 -13.52
CA LEU A 14 -16.42 22.17 -12.76
C LEU A 14 -16.31 21.94 -11.24
N ILE A 15 -15.10 22.05 -10.67
CA ILE A 15 -14.92 22.35 -9.23
C ILE A 15 -13.67 23.22 -9.08
N SER A 16 -13.84 24.54 -9.23
CA SER A 16 -12.99 25.60 -8.62
C SER A 16 -13.33 26.97 -9.20
N LEU A 17 -14.59 27.40 -9.10
CA LEU A 17 -14.95 28.81 -9.25
C LEU A 17 -16.32 29.06 -8.61
N SER A 18 -16.30 29.19 -7.30
CA SER A 18 -17.38 29.82 -6.54
C SER A 18 -16.74 30.40 -5.28
N LEU A 19 -16.65 31.73 -5.24
CA LEU A 19 -16.61 32.64 -4.08
C LEU A 19 -15.63 33.79 -4.36
N LEU A 20 -16.15 34.85 -5.02
CA LEU A 20 -16.11 36.26 -4.59
C LEU A 20 -16.48 37.21 -5.74
N PRO A 21 -17.45 38.11 -5.51
CA PRO A 21 -17.57 39.41 -6.19
C PRO A 21 -17.47 40.58 -5.15
N PRO A 22 -17.49 41.89 -5.54
CA PRO A 22 -17.12 42.53 -6.81
C PRO A 22 -16.46 43.94 -6.69
N GLN A 23 -16.10 44.52 -7.86
CA GLN A 23 -15.90 45.95 -8.22
C GLN A 23 -14.64 46.66 -7.69
N THR A 24 -13.92 47.52 -8.44
CA THR A 24 -14.38 48.65 -9.27
C THR A 24 -13.52 48.96 -10.50
N LEU A 25 -14.20 49.48 -11.53
CA LEU A 25 -13.69 50.05 -12.80
C LEU A 25 -12.97 51.41 -12.61
N SER A 26 -11.94 51.70 -13.42
CA SER A 26 -12.04 52.63 -14.58
C SER A 26 -10.66 53.02 -15.18
N PRO A 27 -10.60 53.45 -16.46
CA PRO A 27 -9.38 53.64 -17.27
C PRO A 27 -9.08 55.12 -17.62
N LEU A 28 -7.95 55.40 -18.29
CA LEU A 28 -7.58 56.55 -19.17
C LEU A 28 -6.04 56.80 -19.04
N SER A 29 -5.24 57.16 -20.04
CA SER A 29 -5.43 57.61 -21.42
C SER A 29 -4.16 57.35 -22.26
N LEU A 30 -4.33 57.21 -23.57
CA LEU A 30 -3.30 57.43 -24.61
C LEU A 30 -3.21 58.93 -24.90
N ASP A 31 -1.99 59.44 -25.12
CA ASP A 31 -1.62 60.57 -26.02
C ASP A 31 -0.08 60.54 -26.14
N ALA A 32 0.56 60.21 -27.26
CA ALA A 32 0.66 60.90 -28.56
C ALA A 32 1.59 62.14 -28.55
N LEU A 33 2.77 61.95 -29.17
CA LEU A 33 3.52 62.87 -30.04
C LEU A 33 4.14 64.16 -29.46
N LEU A 34 5.46 64.31 -29.61
CA LEU A 34 6.09 65.29 -30.54
C LEU A 34 7.63 65.33 -30.38
N PHE A 35 8.32 65.09 -31.50
CA PHE A 35 9.69 65.55 -31.82
C PHE A 35 9.67 67.08 -32.09
N PRO A 36 10.77 67.85 -31.96
CA PRO A 36 11.85 67.82 -32.97
C PRO A 36 13.30 68.16 -32.54
N THR A 37 14.23 67.55 -33.30
CA THR A 37 15.54 67.99 -33.82
C THR A 37 16.33 69.14 -33.16
N TYR A 38 17.63 68.90 -32.92
CA TYR A 38 18.72 69.82 -33.28
C TYR A 38 20.00 69.08 -33.68
N SER A 39 20.57 69.53 -34.81
CA SER A 39 21.81 69.09 -35.44
C SER A 39 23.03 69.83 -34.87
N CYS A 40 24.18 69.16 -34.80
CA CYS A 40 25.51 69.80 -34.86
C CYS A 40 26.48 68.89 -35.62
N VAL A 41 27.27 69.51 -36.51
CA VAL A 41 28.12 68.90 -37.54
C VAL A 41 29.56 69.37 -37.36
N PHE A 42 30.51 68.54 -37.84
CA PHE A 42 31.90 68.78 -38.29
C PHE A 42 33.07 68.71 -37.27
N PRO A 43 34.33 68.43 -37.71
CA PRO A 43 34.77 67.61 -38.86
C PRO A 43 36.05 66.72 -38.64
N LEU A 44 36.17 65.71 -39.51
CA LEU A 44 37.34 65.18 -40.26
C LEU A 44 38.79 65.21 -39.71
N SER A 45 39.47 64.06 -39.80
CA SER A 45 40.77 63.99 -40.48
C SER A 45 40.95 62.65 -41.21
N LEU A 46 41.27 62.73 -42.51
CA LEU A 46 41.67 61.63 -43.40
C LEU A 46 43.13 61.22 -43.16
N SER A 47 43.43 59.94 -43.34
CA SER A 47 44.68 59.51 -43.98
C SER A 47 44.42 58.29 -44.87
N ILE A 48 45.09 58.32 -46.01
CA ILE A 48 44.78 57.69 -47.29
C ILE A 48 45.84 56.61 -47.61
N LEU A 49 45.40 55.56 -48.31
CA LEU A 49 46.14 54.59 -49.16
C LEU A 49 47.14 53.58 -48.56
N SER A 50 46.83 52.29 -48.78
CA SER A 50 47.63 51.19 -49.36
C SER A 50 47.20 49.87 -48.66
N CYS A 51 46.87 48.73 -49.27
CA CYS A 51 47.10 48.15 -50.58
C CYS A 51 45.95 47.20 -50.91
N ILE A 52 45.62 47.10 -52.20
CA ILE A 52 44.83 46.02 -52.79
C ILE A 52 45.68 44.75 -52.79
N SER A 53 45.24 43.68 -52.13
CA SER A 53 45.48 42.27 -52.54
C SER A 53 44.86 41.31 -51.51
N LEU A 54 44.35 40.17 -51.99
CA LEU A 54 43.77 39.02 -51.26
C LEU A 54 42.30 39.14 -50.84
N SER A 55 41.45 39.35 -51.84
CA SER A 55 40.25 38.52 -51.97
C SER A 55 40.65 37.05 -52.16
N PHE A 56 40.70 36.25 -51.08
CA PHE A 56 40.39 34.81 -51.04
C PHE A 56 40.66 34.30 -49.61
N LEU A 57 39.70 33.53 -49.06
CA LEU A 57 39.73 32.85 -47.75
C LEU A 57 39.46 33.67 -46.48
N CYS A 58 38.21 34.10 -46.28
CA CYS A 58 37.55 33.99 -44.98
C CYS A 58 36.02 34.09 -45.12
N LYS A 59 35.39 33.02 -45.62
CA LYS A 59 34.00 32.70 -45.29
C LYS A 59 34.04 31.50 -44.36
N ALA A 60 34.30 31.77 -43.07
CA ALA A 60 33.94 30.81 -42.03
C ALA A 60 32.39 30.71 -42.04
N PRO A 61 31.80 29.52 -42.22
CA PRO A 61 30.35 29.39 -42.09
C PRO A 61 29.98 29.65 -40.63
N ARG A 62 29.25 30.76 -40.39
CA ARG A 62 28.43 30.93 -39.19
C ARG A 62 27.29 29.90 -39.26
N TYR A 63 27.55 28.69 -38.78
CA TYR A 63 26.51 27.72 -38.43
C TYR A 63 27.04 26.75 -37.37
N LEU A 64 27.47 27.27 -36.23
CA LEU A 64 27.32 26.51 -34.99
C LEU A 64 25.92 26.81 -34.50
N LYS A 65 24.95 26.00 -34.96
CA LYS A 65 23.75 25.77 -34.16
C LYS A 65 24.32 25.21 -32.86
N GLU A 66 24.33 25.99 -31.78
CA GLU A 66 24.69 25.49 -30.45
C GLU A 66 23.84 24.23 -30.25
N MET A 67 24.47 23.07 -30.40
CA MET A 67 23.83 21.81 -30.10
C MET A 67 23.69 21.84 -28.60
N GLU A 68 22.48 22.14 -28.12
CA GLU A 68 22.19 21.97 -26.71
C GLU A 68 22.67 20.56 -26.31
N PRO A 69 23.51 20.45 -25.26
CA PRO A 69 24.09 19.18 -24.91
C PRO A 69 22.98 18.20 -24.51
N PRO A 70 23.19 16.90 -24.78
CA PRO A 70 22.23 15.88 -24.43
C PRO A 70 21.97 15.89 -22.92
N LEU A 71 20.74 15.56 -22.52
CA LEU A 71 20.37 15.44 -21.12
C LEU A 71 21.25 14.38 -20.43
N SER A 72 21.76 14.73 -19.27
CA SER A 72 22.57 13.83 -18.46
C SER A 72 21.71 12.70 -17.89
N ALA A 73 22.25 11.48 -17.87
CA ALA A 73 21.59 10.37 -17.19
C ALA A 73 21.55 10.65 -15.68
N PRO A 74 20.42 10.40 -15.01
CA PRO A 74 20.33 10.50 -13.55
C PRO A 74 21.34 9.57 -12.88
N HIS A 75 21.98 10.04 -11.82
CA HIS A 75 22.96 9.30 -11.01
C HIS A 75 22.78 9.64 -9.53
N GLY A 76 23.40 8.86 -8.64
CA GLY A 76 23.22 9.04 -7.20
C GLY A 76 21.77 8.79 -6.78
N ILE A 77 21.13 7.75 -7.35
CA ILE A 77 19.73 7.47 -7.03
C ILE A 77 19.64 7.03 -5.56
N GLU A 78 18.76 7.67 -4.81
CA GLU A 78 18.48 7.31 -3.41
C GLU A 78 16.99 7.00 -3.26
N ILE A 79 16.70 5.87 -2.60
CA ILE A 79 15.33 5.47 -2.24
C ILE A 79 15.23 5.52 -0.72
N SER A 80 14.22 6.23 -0.22
CA SER A 80 13.98 6.46 1.20
C SER A 80 12.50 6.37 1.55
N ASP A 81 12.18 6.43 2.85
CA ASP A 81 10.80 6.43 3.37
C ASP A 81 9.89 5.33 2.77
N ILE A 82 10.44 4.12 2.63
CA ILE A 82 9.70 3.00 2.03
C ILE A 82 8.62 2.52 3.00
N THR A 83 7.39 2.46 2.50
CA THR A 83 6.20 1.93 3.18
C THR A 83 5.64 0.75 2.38
N CYS A 84 4.45 0.25 2.75
CA CYS A 84 3.78 -0.81 1.99
C CYS A 84 3.25 -0.37 0.61
N ASP A 85 3.00 0.93 0.42
CA ASP A 85 2.31 1.49 -0.76
C ASP A 85 2.94 2.78 -1.30
N SER A 86 4.09 3.18 -0.74
CA SER A 86 4.83 4.36 -1.19
C SER A 86 6.32 4.30 -0.87
N PHE A 87 7.10 5.10 -1.58
CA PHE A 87 8.50 5.39 -1.28
C PHE A 87 8.83 6.82 -1.74
N ARG A 88 9.96 7.36 -1.28
CA ARG A 88 10.58 8.57 -1.83
C ARG A 88 11.77 8.21 -2.68
N VAL A 89 12.00 9.00 -3.73
CA VAL A 89 13.15 8.85 -4.62
C VAL A 89 13.76 10.21 -4.95
N SER A 90 15.09 10.27 -4.90
CA SER A 90 15.92 11.41 -5.28
C SER A 90 17.11 10.96 -6.13
N TRP A 91 17.72 11.92 -6.82
CA TRP A 91 18.93 11.75 -7.60
C TRP A 91 19.58 13.11 -7.85
N ASP A 92 20.82 13.08 -8.31
CA ASP A 92 21.57 14.29 -8.64
C ASP A 92 21.15 14.83 -10.01
N ILE A 93 20.93 16.13 -10.07
CA ILE A 93 20.64 16.86 -11.31
C ILE A 93 21.74 17.89 -11.52
N LEU A 94 22.39 17.84 -12.69
CA LEU A 94 23.39 18.84 -13.04
C LEU A 94 22.75 20.23 -13.17
N PRO A 95 23.41 21.31 -12.71
CA PRO A 95 22.85 22.66 -12.75
C PRO A 95 22.41 23.12 -14.14
N TYR A 96 23.04 22.61 -15.21
CA TYR A 96 22.66 22.92 -16.58
C TYR A 96 21.31 22.29 -17.00
N ASP A 97 20.94 21.15 -16.43
CA ASP A 97 19.74 20.40 -16.82
C ASP A 97 18.50 20.79 -15.98
N ILE A 98 18.69 21.37 -14.79
CA ILE A 98 17.61 21.63 -13.81
C ILE A 98 16.44 22.45 -14.36
N HIS A 99 16.72 23.44 -15.21
CA HIS A 99 15.70 24.32 -15.80
C HIS A 99 15.11 23.77 -17.10
N ARG A 100 15.74 22.76 -17.69
CA ARG A 100 15.33 22.16 -18.96
C ARG A 100 14.37 21.01 -18.71
N ILE A 101 14.63 20.20 -17.69
CA ILE A 101 13.84 19.00 -17.41
C ILE A 101 12.41 19.38 -17.06
N THR A 102 11.45 18.79 -17.78
CA THR A 102 10.03 19.01 -17.52
C THR A 102 9.32 17.77 -17.00
N HIS A 103 9.88 16.58 -17.21
CA HIS A 103 9.28 15.30 -16.82
C HIS A 103 10.33 14.28 -16.37
N TYR A 104 9.87 13.31 -15.57
CA TYR A 104 10.61 12.13 -15.16
C TYR A 104 9.87 10.88 -15.64
N PHE A 105 10.64 9.94 -16.17
CA PHE A 105 10.20 8.59 -16.49
C PHE A 105 10.78 7.66 -15.44
N ILE A 106 9.93 6.88 -14.78
CA ILE A 106 10.33 5.93 -13.75
C ILE A 106 9.93 4.55 -14.23
N ASP A 107 10.91 3.68 -14.43
CA ASP A 107 10.68 2.27 -14.74
C ASP A 107 10.63 1.49 -13.43
N LEU A 108 9.41 1.14 -13.00
CA LEU A 108 9.16 0.38 -11.78
C LEU A 108 8.67 -1.01 -12.13
N ASN A 109 9.45 -2.03 -11.81
CA ASN A 109 9.12 -3.42 -12.12
C ASN A 109 9.15 -4.28 -10.86
N LYS A 110 8.15 -5.17 -10.72
CA LYS A 110 8.14 -6.19 -9.67
C LYS A 110 9.16 -7.26 -9.98
N LYS A 111 10.07 -7.56 -9.06
CA LYS A 111 11.06 -8.63 -9.24
C LYS A 111 10.37 -9.98 -9.02
N GLY A 112 10.37 -10.81 -10.05
CA GLY A 112 9.55 -12.03 -10.08
C GLY A 112 10.02 -13.11 -9.10
N GLY A 113 9.09 -13.62 -8.29
CA GLY A 113 9.11 -15.01 -7.84
C GLY A 113 8.62 -15.91 -8.97
N GLN A 114 9.31 -17.03 -9.23
CA GLN A 114 9.06 -17.91 -10.36
C GLN A 114 7.63 -18.51 -10.40
N LYS A 115 7.13 -18.64 -11.63
CA LYS A 115 6.03 -19.47 -12.18
C LYS A 115 4.59 -18.92 -12.15
N GLU A 116 4.16 -18.60 -13.38
CA GLU A 116 2.80 -18.67 -13.93
C GLU A 116 1.71 -17.80 -13.29
N ASN A 117 1.78 -16.48 -13.53
CA ASN A 117 0.56 -15.75 -13.85
C ASN A 117 0.45 -15.61 -15.37
N LYS A 118 -0.05 -16.66 -16.03
CA LYS A 118 -0.67 -16.53 -17.36
C LYS A 118 -2.02 -15.83 -17.21
N PHE A 119 -2.02 -14.59 -16.72
CA PHE A 119 -3.15 -13.69 -16.88
C PHE A 119 -2.78 -12.68 -17.96
N LYS A 120 -3.41 -12.85 -19.12
CA LYS A 120 -3.38 -11.93 -20.25
C LYS A 120 -4.14 -10.65 -19.89
N HIS A 121 -3.53 -9.79 -19.09
CA HIS A 121 -3.63 -8.36 -19.33
C HIS A 121 -2.26 -7.95 -19.87
N ARG A 122 -2.23 -7.40 -21.09
CA ARG A 122 -1.04 -6.86 -21.76
C ARG A 122 -0.04 -6.34 -20.73
N ASP A 123 1.20 -6.80 -20.83
CA ASP A 123 2.34 -6.30 -20.07
C ASP A 123 2.23 -4.78 -19.89
N VAL A 124 1.88 -4.34 -18.68
CA VAL A 124 2.07 -2.95 -18.28
C VAL A 124 3.38 -2.92 -17.50
N PRO A 125 4.56 -2.85 -18.15
CA PRO A 125 5.71 -2.30 -17.48
C PRO A 125 5.27 -0.91 -17.05
N THR A 126 5.17 -0.67 -15.74
CA THR A 126 4.56 0.56 -15.23
C THR A 126 5.60 1.67 -15.33
N LYS A 127 5.90 2.07 -16.56
CA LYS A 127 6.65 3.30 -16.83
C LYS A 127 5.76 4.44 -16.37
N LEU A 128 6.06 4.94 -15.18
CA LEU A 128 5.38 6.09 -14.61
C LEU A 128 5.96 7.34 -15.28
N VAL A 129 5.07 8.23 -15.73
CA VAL A 129 5.46 9.53 -16.26
C VAL A 129 4.98 10.58 -15.26
N ALA A 130 5.93 11.31 -14.68
CA ALA A 130 5.65 12.38 -13.75
C ALA A 130 6.11 13.71 -14.32
N LYS A 131 5.36 14.79 -14.07
CA LYS A 131 5.87 16.14 -14.28
C LYS A 131 7.03 16.37 -13.30
N ALA A 132 8.08 17.04 -13.75
CA ALA A 132 9.22 17.34 -12.90
C ALA A 132 8.78 18.18 -11.71
N VAL A 133 9.20 17.74 -10.53
CA VAL A 133 8.95 18.35 -9.22
C VAL A 133 10.26 18.34 -8.43
N ALA A 134 10.32 19.10 -7.34
CA ALA A 134 11.48 19.08 -6.46
C ALA A 134 11.72 17.66 -5.89
N LEU A 135 12.99 17.24 -5.88
CA LEU A 135 13.42 15.99 -5.26
C LEU A 135 13.72 16.21 -3.77
N PRO A 136 13.53 15.20 -2.90
CA PRO A 136 13.00 13.86 -3.20
C PRO A 136 11.50 13.86 -3.47
N MET A 137 11.08 13.18 -4.55
CA MET A 137 9.67 13.04 -4.92
C MET A 137 9.06 11.78 -4.31
N MET A 138 7.77 11.84 -3.97
CA MET A 138 7.02 10.69 -3.45
C MET A 138 6.33 9.92 -4.58
N VAL A 139 6.54 8.60 -4.61
CA VAL A 139 5.85 7.67 -5.50
C VAL A 139 4.93 6.83 -4.63
N ARG A 140 3.60 7.00 -4.79
CA ARG A 140 2.59 6.35 -3.96
C ARG A 140 1.43 5.81 -4.78
N GLY A 141 1.02 4.57 -4.48
CA GLY A 141 -0.22 4.02 -5.02
C GLY A 141 -0.29 2.51 -4.92
N HIS A 142 -1.41 2.03 -4.36
CA HIS A 142 -1.72 0.59 -4.27
C HIS A 142 -1.86 -0.10 -5.65
N TRP A 143 -2.03 0.67 -6.72
CA TRP A 143 -2.14 0.15 -8.08
C TRP A 143 -0.83 -0.40 -8.64
N PHE A 144 0.32 0.06 -8.12
CA PHE A 144 1.64 -0.36 -8.59
C PHE A 144 2.55 -0.86 -7.46
N LEU A 145 2.26 -0.53 -6.19
CA LEU A 145 2.96 -1.06 -5.02
C LEU A 145 2.07 -2.01 -4.21
N SER A 146 2.59 -3.20 -3.95
CA SER A 146 2.05 -4.20 -3.04
C SER A 146 2.94 -4.31 -1.81
N PRO A 147 2.39 -4.56 -0.60
CA PRO A 147 3.21 -4.82 0.59
C PRO A 147 4.17 -6.00 0.39
N ARG A 148 5.30 -6.00 1.12
CA ARG A 148 6.32 -7.08 1.12
C ARG A 148 6.72 -7.57 -0.27
N THR A 149 6.84 -6.65 -1.21
CA THR A 149 7.13 -6.97 -2.60
C THR A 149 8.44 -6.33 -2.99
N GLU A 150 9.33 -7.13 -3.60
CA GLU A 150 10.59 -6.65 -4.15
C GLU A 150 10.35 -6.00 -5.51
N TYR A 151 10.90 -4.79 -5.67
CA TYR A 151 10.82 -3.98 -6.87
C TYR A 151 12.20 -3.58 -7.35
N THR A 152 12.31 -3.33 -8.65
CA THR A 152 13.45 -2.67 -9.28
C THR A 152 13.01 -1.32 -9.83
N LEU A 153 13.87 -0.30 -9.70
CA LEU A 153 13.62 1.07 -10.12
C LEU A 153 14.78 1.61 -10.95
N ALA A 154 14.47 2.24 -12.07
CA ALA A 154 15.38 3.07 -12.84
C ALA A 154 14.68 4.37 -13.27
N VAL A 155 15.45 5.45 -13.43
CA VAL A 155 14.91 6.79 -13.73
C VAL A 155 15.55 7.35 -15.00
N GLN A 156 14.76 8.09 -15.76
CA GLN A 156 15.19 8.84 -16.94
C GLN A 156 14.55 10.24 -16.87
N THR A 157 15.31 11.28 -17.24
CA THR A 157 14.80 12.65 -17.31
C THR A 157 14.37 12.99 -18.73
N ALA A 158 13.42 13.92 -18.85
CA ALA A 158 12.89 14.29 -20.16
C ALA A 158 12.50 15.77 -20.28
N ILE A 159 12.64 16.28 -21.49
CA ILE A 159 12.11 17.57 -21.95
C ILE A 159 10.94 17.27 -22.89
N LYS A 160 9.72 17.63 -22.48
CA LYS A 160 8.55 17.71 -23.35
C LYS A 160 8.68 18.88 -24.32
N ARG A 161 8.68 18.58 -25.61
CA ARG A 161 8.72 19.54 -26.71
C ARG A 161 7.34 20.09 -27.03
N SER A 162 7.29 21.16 -27.83
CA SER A 162 6.05 21.81 -28.27
C SER A 162 5.18 20.94 -29.18
N ASP A 163 5.78 19.98 -29.89
CA ASP A 163 5.09 18.95 -30.69
C ASP A 163 4.46 17.84 -29.83
N GLY A 164 4.71 17.84 -28.52
CA GLY A 164 4.23 16.84 -27.57
C GLY A 164 5.16 15.65 -27.37
N GLU A 165 6.24 15.53 -28.13
CA GLU A 165 7.24 14.46 -27.96
C GLU A 165 8.20 14.76 -26.81
N TYR A 166 8.92 13.72 -26.37
CA TYR A 166 9.92 13.82 -25.31
C TYR A 166 11.34 13.63 -25.86
N THR A 167 12.24 14.55 -25.51
CA THR A 167 13.69 14.28 -25.55
C THR A 167 14.08 13.69 -24.22
N VAL A 168 14.70 12.51 -24.23
CA VAL A 168 15.00 11.77 -23.00
C VAL A 168 16.51 11.60 -22.80
N SER A 169 16.94 11.50 -21.54
CA SER A 169 18.31 11.15 -21.15
C SER A 169 18.60 9.65 -21.34
N GLY A 170 19.80 9.20 -20.97
CA GLY A 170 20.01 7.77 -20.64
C GLY A 170 19.25 7.37 -19.36
N TRP A 171 19.02 6.08 -19.17
CA TRP A 171 18.52 5.53 -17.90
C TRP A 171 19.62 5.57 -16.82
N SER A 172 19.20 5.73 -15.57
CA SER A 172 20.06 5.54 -14.40
C SER A 172 20.50 4.09 -14.21
N GLU A 173 21.34 3.86 -13.21
CA GLU A 173 21.48 2.52 -12.64
C GLU A 173 20.15 2.00 -12.11
N THR A 174 20.01 0.67 -12.09
CA THR A 174 18.82 0.00 -11.55
C THR A 174 19.03 -0.34 -10.09
N LEU A 175 18.18 0.18 -9.22
CA LEU A 175 18.18 -0.14 -7.80
C LEU A 175 17.07 -1.14 -7.46
N SER A 176 17.31 -1.97 -6.43
CA SER A 176 16.29 -2.87 -5.88
C SER A 176 15.87 -2.41 -4.49
N PHE A 177 14.59 -2.51 -4.17
CA PHE A 177 14.06 -2.24 -2.83
C PHE A 177 12.86 -3.13 -2.53
N CYS A 178 12.48 -3.25 -1.25
CA CYS A 178 11.33 -4.04 -0.82
C CYS A 178 10.36 -3.15 -0.05
N THR A 179 9.08 -3.21 -0.40
CA THR A 179 8.02 -2.51 0.33
C THR A 179 7.77 -3.14 1.70
N GLY A 180 7.32 -2.34 2.65
CA GLY A 180 7.05 -2.78 4.02
C GLY A 180 5.70 -3.48 4.22
N ASP A 181 5.42 -3.74 5.50
CA ASP A 181 4.13 -4.21 6.00
C ASP A 181 3.12 -3.05 6.06
N TYR A 182 1.84 -3.37 6.22
CA TYR A 182 0.84 -2.37 6.59
C TYR A 182 1.28 -1.65 7.86
N ALA A 183 1.27 -0.32 7.81
CA ALA A 183 1.40 0.47 9.01
C ALA A 183 0.05 0.48 9.76
N MET A 184 0.07 0.98 10.99
CA MET A 184 -1.11 1.14 11.85
C MET A 184 -2.30 1.77 11.10
N GLU A 185 -2.03 2.74 10.23
CA GLU A 185 -3.06 3.42 9.44
C GLU A 185 -3.80 2.47 8.48
N GLN A 186 -3.09 1.66 7.71
CA GLN A 186 -3.71 0.67 6.82
C GLN A 186 -4.46 -0.41 7.61
N VAL A 187 -3.95 -0.82 8.79
CA VAL A 187 -4.65 -1.77 9.66
C VAL A 187 -5.94 -1.17 10.22
N ARG A 188 -5.94 0.13 10.60
CA ARG A 188 -7.17 0.85 10.99
C ARG A 188 -8.17 0.97 9.85
N GLN A 189 -7.72 1.17 8.62
CA GLN A 189 -8.63 1.17 7.46
C GLN A 189 -9.32 -0.19 7.26
N LEU A 190 -8.60 -1.30 7.51
CA LEU A 190 -9.19 -2.62 7.54
C LEU A 190 -10.20 -2.78 8.69
N GLN A 191 -9.87 -2.27 9.87
CA GLN A 191 -10.75 -2.26 11.03
C GLN A 191 -12.06 -1.55 10.72
N VAL A 192 -12.02 -0.30 10.25
CA VAL A 192 -13.21 0.48 9.89
C VAL A 192 -14.08 -0.25 8.86
N LYS A 193 -13.46 -0.91 7.88
CA LYS A 193 -14.18 -1.73 6.90
C LYS A 193 -14.86 -2.95 7.52
N ALA A 194 -14.21 -3.61 8.48
CA ALA A 194 -14.79 -4.74 9.19
C ALA A 194 -15.93 -4.30 10.12
N GLU A 195 -15.79 -3.15 10.80
CA GLU A 195 -16.84 -2.55 11.64
C GLU A 195 -18.11 -2.25 10.83
N GLY A 196 -17.98 -1.86 9.56
CA GLY A 196 -19.13 -1.63 8.68
C GLY A 196 -19.97 -2.87 8.32
N ILE A 197 -19.50 -4.08 8.70
CA ILE A 197 -20.21 -5.36 8.49
C ILE A 197 -20.60 -5.99 9.82
N ALA A 198 -19.76 -5.80 10.84
CA ALA A 198 -20.00 -6.29 12.18
C ALA A 198 -21.21 -5.58 12.82
N GLY A 199 -21.89 -6.26 13.75
CA GLY A 199 -22.93 -5.62 14.54
C GLY A 199 -23.75 -6.59 15.38
N ARG A 200 -24.06 -7.78 14.87
CA ARG A 200 -24.77 -8.80 15.67
C ARG A 200 -23.77 -9.59 16.50
N MET A 201 -24.02 -9.59 17.81
CA MET A 201 -23.18 -10.26 18.80
C MET A 201 -23.90 -11.50 19.35
N LEU A 202 -23.21 -12.64 19.36
CA LEU A 202 -23.70 -13.90 19.97
C LEU A 202 -22.89 -14.23 21.22
N PRO A 203 -23.51 -14.87 22.25
CA PRO A 203 -22.80 -15.32 23.43
C PRO A 203 -21.67 -16.29 23.08
N LEU A 204 -20.54 -16.09 23.74
CA LEU A 204 -19.35 -16.92 23.66
C LEU A 204 -19.11 -17.60 25.01
N GLN A 205 -18.78 -18.89 24.98
CA GLN A 205 -18.41 -19.64 26.18
C GLN A 205 -16.97 -20.18 26.12
N VAL A 206 -16.53 -20.59 24.93
CA VAL A 206 -15.24 -21.27 24.74
C VAL A 206 -14.54 -20.79 23.48
N PHE A 207 -13.22 -20.65 23.55
CA PHE A 207 -12.37 -20.72 22.38
C PHE A 207 -12.11 -22.18 22.03
N TYR A 208 -12.00 -22.49 20.75
CA TYR A 208 -11.76 -23.88 20.33
C TYR A 208 -10.73 -23.98 19.22
N ARG A 209 -9.94 -25.05 19.26
CA ARG A 209 -8.94 -25.38 18.24
C ARG A 209 -9.18 -26.79 17.75
N ASN A 210 -9.39 -26.92 16.46
CA ASN A 210 -9.52 -28.20 15.80
C ASN A 210 -8.21 -28.60 15.11
N GLN A 211 -7.80 -29.85 15.29
CA GLN A 211 -6.59 -30.42 14.71
C GLN A 211 -6.73 -31.94 14.53
N THR A 212 -5.72 -32.56 13.94
CA THR A 212 -5.62 -34.03 13.85
C THR A 212 -5.28 -34.64 15.21
N PRO A 213 -5.63 -35.92 15.48
CA PRO A 213 -5.25 -36.58 16.71
C PRO A 213 -3.73 -36.66 16.90
N GLU A 214 -2.97 -36.82 15.81
CA GLU A 214 -1.51 -36.90 15.81
C GLU A 214 -0.89 -35.59 16.32
N TYR A 215 -1.48 -34.43 16.00
CA TYR A 215 -1.04 -33.15 16.54
C TYR A 215 -1.15 -33.12 18.06
N PHE A 216 -2.31 -33.49 18.63
CA PHE A 216 -2.48 -33.47 20.09
C PHE A 216 -1.63 -34.53 20.79
N GLN A 217 -1.42 -35.69 20.16
CA GLN A 217 -0.48 -36.69 20.66
C GLN A 217 0.95 -36.14 20.70
N TYR A 218 1.39 -35.50 19.62
CA TYR A 218 2.71 -34.86 19.55
C TYR A 218 2.88 -33.79 20.64
N VAL A 219 1.87 -32.94 20.86
CA VAL A 219 1.88 -31.94 21.95
C VAL A 219 2.06 -32.60 23.33
N ARG A 220 1.37 -33.71 23.60
CA ARG A 220 1.51 -34.44 24.87
C ARG A 220 2.91 -35.02 25.04
N GLU A 221 3.40 -35.72 24.02
CA GLU A 221 4.64 -36.49 24.10
C GLU A 221 5.91 -35.64 23.99
N LYS A 222 5.88 -34.59 23.15
CA LYS A 222 7.07 -33.79 22.82
C LYS A 222 7.10 -32.44 23.51
N TRP A 223 5.94 -31.85 23.80
CA TRP A 223 5.84 -30.50 24.38
C TRP A 223 5.23 -30.50 25.78
N GLY A 224 5.27 -31.63 26.48
CA GLY A 224 4.83 -31.72 27.88
C GLY A 224 3.37 -31.32 28.08
N SER A 225 2.51 -31.60 27.10
CA SER A 225 1.08 -31.21 27.11
C SER A 225 0.83 -29.70 27.06
N VAL A 226 1.75 -28.93 26.49
CA VAL A 226 1.61 -27.49 26.26
C VAL A 226 1.66 -27.19 24.76
N MET A 227 0.61 -26.58 24.23
CA MET A 227 0.64 -26.07 22.85
C MET A 227 1.52 -24.83 22.80
N LEU A 228 2.65 -24.96 22.11
CA LEU A 228 3.59 -23.86 21.94
C LEU A 228 3.12 -22.92 20.81
N PRO A 229 3.33 -21.60 20.95
CA PRO A 229 3.07 -20.64 19.89
C PRO A 229 3.84 -20.99 18.60
N SER A 230 3.14 -20.92 17.46
CA SER A 230 3.71 -21.12 16.13
C SER A 230 3.60 -19.85 15.31
N LEU A 231 4.51 -19.65 14.36
CA LEU A 231 4.49 -18.49 13.47
C LEU A 231 3.16 -18.41 12.72
N LYS A 232 2.52 -17.23 12.71
CA LYS A 232 1.32 -16.97 11.91
C LYS A 232 1.61 -17.26 10.44
N ASP A 233 0.75 -18.06 9.84
CA ASP A 233 0.81 -18.42 8.43
C ASP A 233 0.51 -17.23 7.51
N GLN A 234 0.62 -17.43 6.20
CA GLN A 234 0.43 -16.36 5.21
C GLN A 234 -1.04 -16.17 4.80
N SER A 235 -2.00 -16.70 5.58
CA SER A 235 -3.41 -16.45 5.31
C SER A 235 -3.77 -14.98 5.53
N GLY A 236 -4.74 -14.50 4.77
CA GLY A 236 -5.24 -13.13 4.86
C GLY A 236 -4.51 -12.13 3.98
N SER A 237 -4.43 -10.89 4.45
CA SER A 237 -3.77 -9.80 3.73
C SER A 237 -2.27 -10.02 3.71
N HIS A 238 -1.67 -9.96 2.51
CA HIS A 238 -0.23 -10.12 2.33
C HIS A 238 0.60 -9.10 3.13
N GLY A 239 0.05 -7.90 3.36
CA GLY A 239 0.70 -6.85 4.15
C GLY A 239 0.44 -6.92 5.66
N SER A 240 -0.30 -7.91 6.18
CA SER A 240 -0.61 -7.96 7.61
C SER A 240 0.68 -8.06 8.44
N PRO A 241 0.88 -7.20 9.46
CA PRO A 241 2.12 -7.19 10.26
C PRO A 241 2.37 -8.48 11.04
N ILE A 242 1.33 -9.26 11.32
CA ILE A 242 1.46 -10.51 12.09
C ILE A 242 1.93 -11.69 11.24
N SER A 243 1.61 -11.69 9.95
CA SER A 243 1.87 -12.83 9.06
C SER A 243 3.37 -13.08 8.95
N GLY A 244 3.80 -14.32 9.20
CA GLY A 244 5.22 -14.68 9.17
C GLY A 244 6.09 -13.96 10.22
N THR A 245 5.51 -13.34 11.25
CA THR A 245 6.28 -12.59 12.26
C THR A 245 5.82 -12.88 13.69
N LEU A 246 4.52 -12.80 13.96
CA LEU A 246 3.99 -13.05 15.30
C LEU A 246 3.79 -14.55 15.53
N HIS A 247 4.18 -15.02 16.72
CA HIS A 247 3.90 -16.38 17.15
C HIS A 247 2.62 -16.42 17.98
N GLY A 248 1.82 -17.46 17.78
CA GLY A 248 0.66 -17.71 18.62
C GLY A 248 0.03 -19.07 18.38
N VAL A 249 -0.95 -19.38 19.21
CA VAL A 249 -1.83 -20.55 19.11
C VAL A 249 -3.17 -20.07 18.57
N PHE A 250 -3.62 -20.67 17.45
CA PHE A 250 -4.87 -20.25 16.82
C PHE A 250 -6.07 -20.97 17.42
N PHE A 251 -7.11 -20.19 17.62
CA PHE A 251 -8.44 -20.59 18.03
C PHE A 251 -9.49 -19.98 17.11
N SER A 252 -10.64 -20.63 17.08
CA SER A 252 -11.90 -20.07 16.60
C SER A 252 -12.82 -19.85 17.79
N CYS A 253 -13.81 -18.97 17.64
CA CYS A 253 -14.79 -18.71 18.69
C CYS A 253 -16.23 -18.58 18.16
N ASN A 254 -16.44 -18.67 16.85
CA ASN A 254 -17.79 -18.59 16.30
C ASN A 254 -18.68 -19.73 16.78
N THR A 255 -19.96 -19.42 17.03
CA THR A 255 -20.98 -20.39 17.41
C THR A 255 -22.03 -20.58 16.32
N GLU A 256 -22.64 -21.76 16.27
CA GLU A 256 -23.83 -22.00 15.45
C GLU A 256 -25.02 -21.22 16.01
N PHE A 257 -25.73 -20.47 15.16
CA PHE A 257 -26.83 -19.60 15.58
C PHE A 257 -27.94 -20.34 16.37
N ASN A 258 -28.26 -21.57 15.97
CA ASN A 258 -29.36 -22.33 16.58
C ASN A 258 -29.00 -22.93 17.94
N THR A 259 -27.73 -23.23 18.19
CA THR A 259 -27.29 -23.99 19.37
C THR A 259 -26.46 -23.14 20.34
N GLY A 260 -25.84 -22.06 19.87
CA GLY A 260 -24.86 -21.29 20.65
C GLY A 260 -23.57 -22.06 20.96
N HIS A 261 -23.36 -23.21 20.30
CA HIS A 261 -22.19 -24.05 20.49
C HIS A 261 -21.22 -23.97 19.29
N PRO A 262 -19.94 -24.33 19.46
CA PRO A 262 -19.01 -24.46 18.35
C PRO A 262 -19.54 -25.40 17.25
N PRO A 263 -19.31 -25.11 15.96
CA PRO A 263 -19.79 -25.94 14.85
C PRO A 263 -19.40 -27.41 14.97
N ASN A 264 -20.27 -28.34 14.59
CA ASN A 264 -19.94 -29.77 14.68
C ASN A 264 -18.97 -30.26 13.60
N ASP A 265 -18.82 -29.50 12.51
CA ASP A 265 -17.88 -29.78 11.42
C ASP A 265 -16.58 -28.97 11.56
N SER A 266 -15.51 -29.41 10.89
CA SER A 266 -14.24 -28.69 10.90
C SER A 266 -13.36 -28.98 9.68
N PRO A 267 -12.75 -27.95 9.07
CA PRO A 267 -11.76 -28.15 8.02
C PRO A 267 -10.38 -28.58 8.54
N TYR A 268 -10.09 -28.37 9.82
CA TYR A 268 -8.76 -28.53 10.41
C TYR A 268 -8.51 -29.90 11.04
N GLY A 269 -9.58 -30.67 11.25
CA GLY A 269 -9.53 -31.97 11.93
C GLY A 269 -10.69 -32.16 12.90
N ARG A 270 -10.89 -33.43 13.28
CA ARG A 270 -12.03 -33.86 14.11
C ARG A 270 -11.77 -33.77 15.61
N TRP A 271 -10.52 -33.64 16.04
CA TRP A 271 -10.21 -33.47 17.46
C TRP A 271 -10.24 -31.98 17.80
N ARG A 272 -10.98 -31.63 18.85
CA ARG A 272 -11.19 -30.27 19.31
C ARG A 272 -10.77 -30.12 20.75
N LEU A 273 -9.88 -29.17 21.00
CA LEU A 273 -9.68 -28.61 22.33
C LEU A 273 -10.65 -27.45 22.51
N THR A 274 -11.47 -27.46 23.56
CA THR A 274 -12.29 -26.32 24.00
C THR A 274 -11.69 -25.73 25.28
N VAL A 275 -11.46 -24.42 25.28
CA VAL A 275 -10.91 -23.68 26.43
C VAL A 275 -11.95 -22.64 26.86
N PRO A 276 -12.40 -22.63 28.12
CA PRO A 276 -13.28 -21.58 28.64
C PRO A 276 -12.76 -20.18 28.32
N ALA A 277 -13.64 -19.30 27.85
CA ALA A 277 -13.26 -17.99 27.33
C ALA A 277 -12.42 -17.17 28.33
N GLY A 278 -12.78 -17.22 29.62
CA GLY A 278 -12.07 -16.50 30.67
C GLY A 278 -10.63 -16.95 30.97
N HIS A 279 -10.20 -18.11 30.47
CA HIS A 279 -8.78 -18.48 30.57
C HIS A 279 -7.90 -17.75 29.57
N LEU A 280 -8.43 -17.37 28.40
CA LEU A 280 -7.66 -16.69 27.35
C LEU A 280 -7.99 -15.20 27.24
N PHE A 281 -9.19 -14.78 27.67
CA PHE A 281 -9.65 -13.40 27.57
C PHE A 281 -10.14 -12.90 28.94
N HIS A 282 -9.21 -12.36 29.73
CA HIS A 282 -9.46 -11.83 31.08
C HIS A 282 -8.79 -10.46 31.25
N GLU A 283 -8.91 -9.83 32.42
CA GLU A 283 -8.47 -8.43 32.66
C GLU A 283 -6.99 -8.18 32.36
N GLY A 284 -6.16 -9.21 32.43
CA GLY A 284 -4.74 -9.17 32.08
C GLY A 284 -4.44 -9.47 30.61
N THR A 285 -5.45 -9.51 29.74
CA THR A 285 -5.28 -9.79 28.31
C THR A 285 -5.71 -8.58 27.47
N ASN A 286 -4.83 -8.13 26.59
CA ASN A 286 -5.14 -7.12 25.59
C ASN A 286 -5.72 -7.77 24.32
N LEU A 287 -6.63 -7.06 23.68
CA LEU A 287 -7.28 -7.46 22.43
C LEU A 287 -6.88 -6.51 21.31
N TYR A 288 -6.35 -7.05 20.22
CA TYR A 288 -5.92 -6.27 19.06
C TYR A 288 -6.61 -6.72 17.78
N PHE A 289 -6.92 -5.78 16.90
CA PHE A 289 -7.34 -6.05 15.54
C PHE A 289 -6.12 -6.24 14.64
N ALA A 290 -6.05 -7.33 13.87
CA ALA A 290 -4.85 -7.65 13.07
C ALA A 290 -5.09 -7.69 11.56
N ASP A 291 -6.26 -8.14 11.11
CA ASP A 291 -6.54 -8.26 9.68
C ASP A 291 -8.04 -8.39 9.39
N PHE A 292 -8.40 -8.11 8.13
CA PHE A 292 -9.74 -8.32 7.58
C PHE A 292 -9.67 -8.75 6.11
N TYR A 293 -10.21 -9.93 5.79
CA TYR A 293 -10.08 -10.52 4.46
C TYR A 293 -11.23 -11.49 4.11
N CYS A 294 -11.25 -11.96 2.87
CA CYS A 294 -12.09 -13.08 2.42
C CYS A 294 -11.33 -13.93 1.40
N MET A 295 -11.85 -15.13 1.08
CA MET A 295 -11.22 -16.09 0.16
C MET A 295 -12.18 -16.50 -0.95
N TYR A 296 -12.46 -15.59 -1.89
CA TYR A 296 -13.39 -15.78 -3.02
C TYR A 296 -14.77 -16.34 -2.59
N SER A 297 -15.19 -15.98 -1.38
CA SER A 297 -16.44 -16.43 -0.75
C SER A 297 -17.22 -15.22 -0.25
N ALA A 298 -18.49 -15.44 0.10
CA ALA A 298 -19.33 -14.41 0.71
C ALA A 298 -18.93 -14.10 2.17
N TYR A 299 -18.14 -14.98 2.80
CA TYR A 299 -17.74 -14.85 4.20
C TYR A 299 -16.47 -14.02 4.34
N HIS A 300 -16.47 -13.17 5.36
CA HIS A 300 -15.32 -12.37 5.71
C HIS A 300 -14.76 -12.80 7.07
N TYR A 301 -13.45 -12.69 7.18
CA TYR A 301 -12.65 -13.12 8.30
C TYR A 301 -12.05 -11.89 8.95
N VAL A 302 -12.14 -11.82 10.27
CA VAL A 302 -11.35 -10.89 11.08
C VAL A 302 -10.36 -11.69 11.89
N VAL A 303 -9.10 -11.26 11.87
CA VAL A 303 -8.06 -11.82 12.72
C VAL A 303 -7.91 -10.92 13.94
N LEU A 304 -8.12 -11.49 15.12
CA LEU A 304 -7.92 -10.84 16.41
C LEU A 304 -6.71 -11.47 17.11
N VAL A 305 -5.97 -10.66 17.85
CA VAL A 305 -4.87 -11.14 18.70
C VAL A 305 -5.24 -10.91 20.15
N LEU A 306 -5.19 -11.99 20.94
CA LEU A 306 -5.24 -11.95 22.39
C LEU A 306 -3.82 -12.10 22.92
N SER A 307 -3.37 -11.13 23.72
CA SER A 307 -2.02 -11.16 24.26
C SER A 307 -2.00 -10.78 25.74
N PRO A 308 -1.37 -11.59 26.62
CA PRO A 308 -1.19 -11.22 28.01
C PRO A 308 -0.41 -9.90 28.13
N GLN A 309 -0.88 -9.01 28.99
CA GLN A 309 -0.30 -7.68 29.19
C GLN A 309 1.17 -7.77 29.58
N GLY A 310 2.02 -6.99 28.90
CA GLY A 310 3.46 -6.97 29.11
C GLY A 310 4.23 -8.16 28.53
N SER A 311 3.56 -9.13 27.90
CA SER A 311 4.22 -10.22 27.18
C SER A 311 4.96 -9.72 25.92
N GLN A 312 5.81 -10.57 25.33
CA GLN A 312 6.47 -10.26 24.06
C GLN A 312 5.47 -10.05 22.92
N GLY A 313 4.37 -10.82 22.91
CA GLY A 313 3.29 -10.65 21.95
C GLY A 313 2.62 -9.29 22.10
N ASP A 314 2.39 -8.85 23.33
CA ASP A 314 1.73 -7.59 23.65
C ASP A 314 2.59 -6.39 23.23
N VAL A 315 3.89 -6.44 23.56
CA VAL A 315 4.86 -5.42 23.13
C VAL A 315 4.95 -5.34 21.61
N PHE A 316 4.84 -6.46 20.90
CA PHE A 316 4.79 -6.49 19.44
C PHE A 316 3.50 -5.84 18.91
N CYS A 317 2.35 -6.27 19.42
CA CYS A 317 1.04 -5.84 18.96
C CYS A 317 0.80 -4.36 19.22
N ASN A 318 1.09 -3.87 20.42
CA ASN A 318 0.87 -2.48 20.81
C ASN A 318 1.55 -1.47 19.87
N LYS A 319 2.68 -1.84 19.25
CA LYS A 319 3.41 -0.97 18.31
C LYS A 319 2.85 -0.99 16.88
N ARG A 320 2.03 -1.99 16.53
CA ARG A 320 1.72 -2.33 15.12
C ARG A 320 0.24 -2.49 14.83
N LEU A 321 -0.57 -2.79 15.84
CA LEU A 321 -1.98 -3.16 15.71
C LEU A 321 -2.87 -2.23 16.55
N PRO A 322 -4.07 -1.90 16.07
CA PRO A 322 -5.06 -1.19 16.87
C PRO A 322 -5.47 -2.00 18.09
N LEU A 323 -5.36 -1.39 19.26
CA LEU A 323 -5.94 -1.91 20.50
C LEU A 323 -7.46 -1.70 20.46
N LEU A 324 -8.21 -2.76 20.74
CA LEU A 324 -9.67 -2.73 20.87
C LEU A 324 -10.05 -2.63 22.34
N ASP A 325 -11.14 -1.91 22.64
CA ASP A 325 -11.73 -1.93 23.97
C ASP A 325 -12.34 -3.31 24.24
N PRO A 326 -11.86 -4.08 25.25
CA PRO A 326 -12.41 -5.39 25.55
C PRO A 326 -13.90 -5.39 25.94
N GLN A 327 -14.44 -4.26 26.40
CA GLN A 327 -15.84 -4.15 26.83
C GLN A 327 -16.74 -3.64 25.71
N ASP A 328 -16.20 -2.82 24.79
CA ASP A 328 -16.98 -2.15 23.75
C ASP A 328 -16.26 -2.19 22.39
N ASN A 329 -16.50 -3.25 21.63
CA ASN A 329 -16.12 -3.33 20.22
C ASN A 329 -17.06 -4.29 19.48
N PRO A 330 -17.19 -4.20 18.15
CA PRO A 330 -18.17 -4.98 17.41
C PRO A 330 -17.69 -6.40 17.05
N PHE A 331 -16.51 -6.82 17.53
CA PHE A 331 -15.89 -8.10 17.14
C PHE A 331 -15.92 -9.14 18.26
N LEU A 332 -15.33 -8.83 19.42
CA LEU A 332 -15.16 -9.77 20.52
C LEU A 332 -15.13 -9.00 21.85
N THR A 333 -16.12 -9.20 22.71
CA THR A 333 -16.24 -8.46 23.97
C THR A 333 -16.27 -9.37 25.19
N ARG A 334 -15.80 -8.82 26.32
CA ARG A 334 -15.97 -9.31 27.68
C ARG A 334 -16.81 -8.28 28.42
N GLY A 335 -18.06 -8.62 28.73
CA GLY A 335 -18.97 -7.73 29.45
C GLY A 335 -18.81 -7.80 30.97
N GLU A 336 -19.42 -6.84 31.65
CA GLU A 336 -19.23 -6.56 33.09
C GLU A 336 -19.58 -7.73 34.02
N LYS A 337 -20.48 -8.64 33.61
CA LYS A 337 -20.90 -9.81 34.41
C LYS A 337 -20.12 -11.08 34.11
N GLY A 338 -18.95 -10.97 33.47
CA GLY A 338 -18.14 -12.11 33.04
C GLY A 338 -18.69 -12.86 31.84
N GLY A 339 -19.67 -12.28 31.14
CA GLY A 339 -20.14 -12.79 29.85
C GLY A 339 -19.16 -12.44 28.74
N TYR A 340 -19.18 -13.23 27.67
CA TYR A 340 -18.38 -13.00 26.48
C TYR A 340 -19.28 -13.01 25.25
N TRP A 341 -18.93 -12.23 24.24
CA TRP A 341 -19.67 -12.19 22.98
C TRP A 341 -18.74 -12.08 21.79
N HIS A 342 -19.16 -12.66 20.67
CA HIS A 342 -18.43 -12.58 19.40
C HIS A 342 -19.35 -12.12 18.28
N ALA A 343 -18.78 -11.50 17.24
CA ALA A 343 -19.50 -11.12 16.04
C ALA A 343 -20.05 -12.37 15.32
N GLN A 344 -21.33 -12.32 14.95
CA GLN A 344 -21.98 -13.35 14.14
C GLN A 344 -21.72 -13.14 12.64
N ASP A 345 -21.66 -11.88 12.21
CA ASP A 345 -21.58 -11.49 10.80
C ASP A 345 -20.20 -11.73 10.18
N LEU A 346 -19.23 -12.13 11.00
CA LEU A 346 -17.83 -12.32 10.65
C LEU A 346 -17.34 -13.66 11.21
N ILE A 347 -16.43 -14.30 10.47
CA ILE A 347 -15.66 -15.43 11.00
C ILE A 347 -14.45 -14.85 11.75
N LEU A 348 -14.28 -15.22 13.01
CA LEU A 348 -13.20 -14.72 13.85
C LEU A 348 -12.11 -15.78 13.98
N GLU A 349 -10.92 -15.42 13.53
CA GLU A 349 -9.69 -16.14 13.81
C GLU A 349 -8.97 -15.45 14.97
N VAL A 350 -8.76 -16.18 16.07
CA VAL A 350 -8.17 -15.62 17.29
C VAL A 350 -6.78 -16.22 17.50
N LEU A 351 -5.75 -15.38 17.50
CA LEU A 351 -4.38 -15.77 17.77
C LEU A 351 -4.04 -15.42 19.23
N PHE A 352 -3.77 -16.42 20.06
CA PHE A 352 -3.30 -16.21 21.43
C PHE A 352 -1.77 -16.32 21.47
N THR A 353 -1.07 -15.30 22.00
CA THR A 353 0.39 -15.20 21.81
C THR A 353 1.24 -16.09 22.70
N ASP A 354 0.64 -16.64 23.78
CA ASP A 354 1.38 -17.37 24.81
C ASP A 354 1.11 -18.89 24.74
N PRO A 355 1.97 -19.73 25.36
CA PRO A 355 1.74 -21.16 25.41
C PRO A 355 0.42 -21.52 26.11
N VAL A 356 -0.28 -22.53 25.59
CA VAL A 356 -1.57 -22.97 26.13
C VAL A 356 -1.47 -24.42 26.59
N PRO A 357 -1.49 -24.69 27.92
CA PRO A 357 -1.59 -26.04 28.44
C PRO A 357 -2.88 -26.72 27.96
N LEU A 358 -2.79 -27.97 27.51
CA LEU A 358 -3.98 -28.76 27.14
C LEU A 358 -4.94 -28.93 28.32
N GLY A 359 -4.42 -28.93 29.56
CA GLY A 359 -5.21 -29.02 30.79
C GLY A 359 -6.06 -27.78 31.11
N LEU A 360 -5.91 -26.67 30.38
CA LEU A 360 -6.82 -25.52 30.51
C LEU A 360 -8.19 -25.77 29.86
N GLY A 361 -8.34 -26.87 29.11
CA GLY A 361 -9.53 -27.16 28.35
C GLY A 361 -9.91 -28.63 28.34
N GLN A 362 -10.93 -28.93 27.55
CA GLN A 362 -11.37 -30.30 27.29
C GLN A 362 -11.03 -30.70 25.87
N LEU A 363 -10.37 -31.83 25.71
CA LEU A 363 -10.08 -32.42 24.40
C LEU A 363 -11.10 -33.52 24.09
N ALA A 364 -11.81 -33.39 22.97
CA ALA A 364 -12.79 -34.37 22.52
C ALA A 364 -12.84 -34.46 21.00
N GLU A 365 -13.38 -35.57 20.48
CA GLU A 365 -13.70 -35.69 19.05
C GLU A 365 -15.07 -35.08 18.77
N ILE A 366 -15.17 -34.33 17.66
CA ILE A 366 -16.45 -33.77 17.18
C ILE A 366 -17.23 -34.83 16.39
N SER A 367 -18.56 -34.76 16.47
CA SER A 367 -19.45 -35.69 15.79
C SER A 367 -19.62 -35.43 14.29
N GLY A 368 -19.30 -34.22 13.82
CA GLY A 368 -19.45 -33.85 12.41
C GLY A 368 -18.29 -34.27 11.51
N HIS A 369 -18.36 -33.81 10.26
CA HIS A 369 -17.46 -34.13 9.17
C HIS A 369 -16.17 -33.30 9.21
N GLN A 370 -15.11 -33.92 8.66
CA GLN A 370 -13.86 -33.21 8.36
C GLN A 370 -13.91 -32.65 6.93
N LEU A 371 -13.89 -31.32 6.80
CA LEU A 371 -14.06 -30.61 5.53
C LEU A 371 -12.74 -29.99 5.03
N MET A 372 -11.71 -30.81 4.82
CA MET A 372 -10.34 -30.32 4.56
C MET A 372 -10.20 -29.32 3.40
N SER A 373 -11.06 -29.40 2.39
CA SER A 373 -11.09 -28.46 1.26
C SER A 373 -11.44 -27.02 1.64
N LEU A 374 -11.95 -26.78 2.86
CA LEU A 374 -12.35 -25.48 3.37
C LEU A 374 -11.33 -24.87 4.36
N SER A 375 -10.13 -25.46 4.47
CA SER A 375 -9.07 -24.93 5.34
C SER A 375 -8.61 -23.55 4.86
N THR A 376 -8.42 -22.62 5.81
CA THR A 376 -7.89 -21.27 5.53
C THR A 376 -6.36 -21.19 5.60
N ALA A 377 -5.68 -22.31 5.85
CA ALA A 377 -4.23 -22.35 6.00
C ALA A 377 -3.53 -21.83 4.73
N ASN A 378 -2.75 -20.76 4.87
CA ASN A 378 -2.09 -20.02 3.79
C ASN A 378 -3.04 -19.55 2.66
N ALA A 379 -4.33 -19.44 2.95
CA ALA A 379 -5.31 -19.05 1.95
C ALA A 379 -5.17 -17.57 1.59
N LYS A 380 -5.10 -17.30 0.29
CA LYS A 380 -4.88 -15.95 -0.23
C LYS A 380 -6.16 -15.13 -0.17
N LYS A 381 -6.02 -13.88 0.27
CA LYS A 381 -7.08 -12.87 0.19
C LYS A 381 -7.52 -12.67 -1.26
N ASP A 382 -8.83 -12.57 -1.49
CA ASP A 382 -9.39 -12.23 -2.79
C ASP A 382 -9.05 -10.77 -3.18
N PRO A 383 -8.24 -10.55 -4.23
CA PRO A 383 -7.82 -9.21 -4.64
C PRO A 383 -8.95 -8.39 -5.29
N SER A 384 -10.07 -9.03 -5.64
CA SER A 384 -11.20 -8.37 -6.32
C SER A 384 -12.29 -7.86 -5.36
N CYS A 385 -12.24 -8.28 -4.08
CA CYS A 385 -13.27 -7.95 -3.11
C CYS A 385 -13.28 -6.44 -2.79
N LYS A 386 -14.43 -5.80 -2.97
CA LYS A 386 -14.62 -4.35 -2.69
C LYS A 386 -14.83 -4.04 -1.22
N VAL A 387 -15.16 -5.07 -0.45
CA VAL A 387 -15.50 -4.97 0.96
C VAL A 387 -14.21 -4.94 1.80
N CYS A 388 -13.36 -5.97 1.70
CA CYS A 388 -12.17 -6.10 2.56
C CYS A 388 -10.86 -5.53 2.03
N ASN A 389 -10.75 -5.15 0.75
CA ASN A 389 -9.51 -4.55 0.22
C ASN A 389 -9.43 -3.05 0.50
N ILE A 390 -8.25 -2.54 0.86
CA ILE A 390 -8.01 -1.12 1.18
C ILE A 390 -8.16 -0.20 -0.05
N SER A 391 -8.24 -0.73 -1.27
CA SER A 391 -8.34 0.04 -2.51
C SER A 391 -9.52 1.02 -2.50
N GLY A 392 -9.18 2.30 -2.37
CA GLY A 392 -10.11 3.43 -2.37
C GLY A 392 -10.78 3.67 -3.71
N GLY A 393 -11.97 4.25 -3.64
CA GLY A 393 -12.60 5.16 -4.63
C GLY A 393 -12.53 4.77 -6.10
N ARG A 394 -13.71 4.56 -6.69
CA ARG A 394 -13.90 4.66 -8.15
C ARG A 394 -13.41 5.99 -8.69
#